data_AF-A0A1B6IGN5-F1
#
_entry.id   AF-A0A1B6IGN5-F1
#
_cell.length_a   1.000
_cell.length_b   1.000
_cell.length_c   1.000
_cell.angle_alpha   90.00
_cell.angle_beta   90.00
_cell.angle_gamma   90.00
#
_symmetry.space_group_name_H-M   'P 1'
#
loop_
_entity.id
_entity.type
_entity.pdbx_description
1 polymer ?
#
loop_
_entity_poly.entity_id
_entity_poly.type
_entity_poly.pdbx_seq_one_letter_code
_entity_poly.pdbx_strand_id
1 'polypeptide(L)'
;RVCHQTVIAVTMLFNSSGFLSRTVQLAAKLLAAEKSLHCFTLEEVGFHDNYHDCWVVLFDKVYDLTEFIQIHPGGETVILEHAGRDASLTFLSSGHGEAMMATLHKYLVGTLPSHQQLFTMPQRPQ
;
A
#
# COMPACT_ATOMS: atom_id res chain seq x y z
N ARG A 1 5.41 -17.48 10.03
CA ARG A 1 4.10 -17.72 10.68
C ARG A 1 3.12 -16.78 10.01
N VAL A 2 2.25 -17.31 9.15
CA VAL A 2 1.32 -16.53 8.33
C VAL A 2 0.27 -15.89 9.24
N CYS A 3 0.13 -14.57 9.19
CA CYS A 3 -0.87 -13.82 9.95
C CYS A 3 -2.24 -14.13 9.35
N HIS A 4 -3.01 -14.95 10.09
CA HIS A 4 -4.33 -15.42 9.71
C HIS A 4 -5.39 -14.44 10.23
N GLN A 5 -6.55 -14.42 9.56
CA GLN A 5 -7.87 -14.00 10.06
C GLN A 5 -8.39 -12.57 9.75
N THR A 6 -8.88 -12.30 8.52
CA THR A 6 -10.04 -11.35 8.35
C THR A 6 -10.93 -11.49 7.11
N VAL A 7 -10.57 -12.14 5.99
CA VAL A 7 -11.42 -12.03 4.77
C VAL A 7 -12.08 -13.35 4.37
N ILE A 8 -13.10 -13.77 5.14
CA ILE A 8 -14.09 -14.79 4.70
C ILE A 8 -15.40 -14.12 4.20
N ALA A 9 -15.53 -12.79 4.28
CA ALA A 9 -16.83 -12.13 4.05
C ALA A 9 -17.11 -11.66 2.60
N VAL A 10 -16.15 -11.66 1.67
CA VAL A 10 -16.37 -11.05 0.32
C VAL A 10 -16.53 -12.07 -0.82
N THR A 11 -16.30 -13.38 -0.58
CA THR A 11 -16.55 -14.43 -1.58
C THR A 11 -18.00 -14.93 -1.62
N MET A 12 -18.90 -14.43 -0.77
CA MET A 12 -20.31 -14.86 -0.71
C MET A 12 -21.27 -14.03 -1.59
N LEU A 13 -20.83 -13.59 -2.77
CA LEU A 13 -21.76 -13.26 -3.87
C LEU A 13 -21.51 -14.24 -5.02
N PHE A 14 -21.84 -15.50 -4.76
CA PHE A 14 -21.99 -16.52 -5.78
C PHE A 14 -23.18 -16.15 -6.66
N ASN A 15 -22.91 -15.56 -7.83
CA ASN A 15 -23.90 -15.53 -8.90
C ASN A 15 -24.02 -16.96 -9.46
N SER A 16 -25.25 -17.44 -9.63
CA SER A 16 -25.66 -18.84 -9.77
C SER A 16 -25.22 -19.55 -11.07
N SER A 17 -24.10 -19.16 -11.67
CA SER A 17 -23.68 -19.62 -13.00
C SER A 17 -22.23 -20.07 -13.10
N GLY A 18 -21.50 -20.15 -11.98
CA GLY A 18 -20.14 -20.72 -11.94
C GLY A 18 -19.08 -19.97 -12.76
N PHE A 19 -19.43 -18.82 -13.33
CA PHE A 19 -18.54 -17.99 -14.13
C PHE A 19 -18.28 -16.68 -13.38
N LEU A 20 -17.14 -16.61 -12.69
CA LEU A 20 -16.64 -15.36 -12.14
C LEU A 20 -16.31 -14.42 -13.30
N SER A 21 -16.88 -13.22 -13.32
CA SER A 21 -16.55 -12.19 -14.32
C SER A 21 -15.04 -11.95 -14.36
N ARG A 22 -14.49 -11.60 -15.54
CA ARG A 22 -13.08 -11.21 -15.70
C ARG A 22 -12.64 -10.14 -14.69
N THR A 23 -13.56 -9.25 -14.32
CA THR A 23 -13.33 -8.22 -13.29
C THR A 23 -13.11 -8.82 -11.90
N VAL A 24 -13.89 -9.84 -11.52
CA VAL A 24 -13.79 -10.52 -10.22
C VAL A 24 -12.54 -11.41 -10.16
N GLN A 25 -12.20 -12.09 -11.26
CA GLN A 25 -10.94 -12.86 -11.33
C GLN A 25 -9.69 -11.98 -11.26
N LEU A 26 -9.71 -10.80 -11.87
CA LEU A 26 -8.60 -9.85 -11.79
C LEU A 26 -8.44 -9.30 -10.37
N ALA A 27 -9.54 -8.88 -9.74
CA ALA A 27 -9.52 -8.42 -8.35
C ALA A 27 -9.01 -9.52 -7.40
N ALA A 28 -9.47 -10.76 -7.54
CA ALA A 28 -9.00 -11.89 -6.73
C ALA A 28 -7.50 -12.18 -6.90
N LYS A 29 -6.96 -12.04 -8.11
CA LYS A 29 -5.51 -12.18 -8.36
C LYS A 29 -4.70 -11.05 -7.74
N LEU A 30 -5.18 -9.81 -7.82
CA LEU A 30 -4.54 -8.65 -7.19
C LEU A 30 -4.52 -8.81 -5.66
N LEU A 31 -5.65 -9.21 -5.07
CA LEU A 31 -5.74 -9.49 -3.63
C LEU A 31 -4.84 -10.66 -3.20
N ALA A 32 -4.72 -11.71 -4.02
CA ALA A 32 -3.83 -12.83 -3.74
C ALA A 32 -2.34 -12.44 -3.88
N ALA A 33 -2.01 -11.58 -4.84
CA ALA A 33 -0.67 -11.01 -4.97
C ALA A 33 -0.31 -10.15 -3.76
N GLU A 34 -1.24 -9.29 -3.30
CA GLU A 34 -1.08 -8.51 -2.08
C GLU A 34 -0.87 -9.38 -0.84
N LYS A 35 -1.56 -10.53 -0.76
CA LYS A 35 -1.41 -11.49 0.34
C LYS A 35 -0.02 -12.17 0.39
N SER A 36 0.75 -12.07 -0.68
CA SER A 36 2.12 -12.63 -0.78
C SER A 36 3.22 -11.57 -0.69
N LEU A 37 2.88 -10.31 -0.48
CA LEU A 37 3.84 -9.23 -0.33
C LEU A 37 4.65 -9.40 0.95
N HIS A 38 5.93 -9.02 0.88
CA HIS A 38 6.82 -9.07 2.02
C HIS A 38 6.35 -8.07 3.09
N CYS A 39 6.47 -8.45 4.37
CA CYS A 39 6.17 -7.54 5.47
C CYS A 39 7.44 -6.78 5.85
N PHE A 40 7.36 -5.46 5.88
CA PHE A 40 8.44 -4.61 6.40
C PHE A 40 7.91 -3.83 7.60
N THR A 41 8.70 -3.79 8.66
CA THR A 41 8.44 -2.94 9.83
C THR A 41 8.74 -1.48 9.49
N LEU A 42 8.16 -0.55 10.25
CA LEU A 42 8.48 0.88 10.16
C LEU A 42 9.96 1.16 10.43
N GLU A 43 10.61 0.37 11.29
CA GLU A 43 12.05 0.46 11.54
C GLU A 43 12.84 0.08 10.28
N GLU A 44 12.49 -1.03 9.61
CA GLU A 44 13.12 -1.43 8.35
C GLU A 44 12.91 -0.39 7.26
N VAL A 45 11.69 0.11 7.09
CA VAL A 45 11.39 1.20 6.13
C VAL A 45 12.20 2.46 6.45
N GLY A 46 12.43 2.76 7.73
CA GLY A 46 13.21 3.91 8.18
C GLY A 46 14.67 3.95 7.73
N PHE A 47 15.25 2.82 7.30
CA PHE A 47 16.59 2.80 6.71
C PHE A 47 16.65 3.28 5.24
N HIS A 48 15.50 3.39 4.58
CA HIS A 48 15.35 3.79 3.19
C HIS A 48 14.89 5.26 3.11
N ASP A 49 15.73 6.17 3.60
CA ASP A 49 15.40 7.57 3.88
C ASP A 49 16.14 8.61 2.99
N ASN A 50 16.74 8.18 1.88
CA ASN A 50 17.60 9.05 1.08
C ASN A 50 17.28 9.00 -0.42
N TYR A 51 17.86 9.93 -1.19
CA TYR A 51 17.56 10.09 -2.62
C TYR A 51 17.80 8.84 -3.48
N HIS A 52 18.78 8.02 -3.13
CA HIS A 52 19.15 6.82 -3.88
C HIS A 52 18.53 5.55 -3.30
N ASP A 53 17.77 5.68 -2.22
CA ASP A 53 17.09 4.59 -1.53
C ASP A 53 15.94 5.19 -0.71
N CYS A 54 14.80 5.42 -1.37
CA CYS A 54 13.69 6.20 -0.83
C CYS A 54 12.42 5.37 -0.79
N TRP A 55 12.07 4.88 0.39
CA TRP A 55 10.80 4.19 0.59
C TRP A 55 9.82 5.06 1.35
N VAL A 56 8.54 4.87 1.09
CA VAL A 56 7.46 5.53 1.85
C VAL A 56 6.35 4.53 2.16
N VAL A 57 5.66 4.78 3.27
CA VAL A 57 4.42 4.08 3.57
C VAL A 57 3.23 4.92 3.12
N LEU A 58 2.34 4.32 2.34
CA LEU A 58 1.04 4.88 1.99
C LEU A 58 -0.05 3.85 2.28
N PHE A 59 -0.97 4.17 3.17
CA PHE A 59 -2.12 3.33 3.53
C PHE A 59 -1.70 1.89 3.91
N ASP A 60 -0.75 1.79 4.85
CA ASP A 60 -0.18 0.53 5.35
C ASP A 60 0.60 -0.31 4.31
N LYS A 61 0.82 0.22 3.11
CA LYS A 61 1.61 -0.39 2.03
C LYS A 61 2.94 0.32 1.87
N VAL A 62 3.99 -0.43 1.55
CA VAL A 62 5.37 0.06 1.43
C VAL A 62 5.74 0.18 -0.04
N TYR A 63 6.18 1.37 -0.44
CA TYR A 63 6.53 1.69 -1.82
C TYR A 63 7.99 2.12 -1.92
N ASP A 64 8.72 1.55 -2.88
CA ASP A 64 10.05 2.01 -3.28
C ASP A 64 9.90 3.08 -4.37
N LEU A 65 10.09 4.34 -3.98
CA LEU A 65 9.94 5.49 -4.87
C LEU A 65 11.27 5.99 -5.42
N THR A 66 12.36 5.25 -5.26
CA THR A 66 13.72 5.67 -5.68
C THR A 66 13.75 6.15 -7.13
N GLU A 67 13.14 5.40 -8.05
CA GLU A 67 13.06 5.78 -9.47
C GLU A 67 11.96 6.82 -9.76
N PHE A 68 10.97 6.95 -8.87
CA PHE A 68 9.82 7.82 -9.08
C PHE A 68 10.09 9.27 -8.70
N ILE A 69 10.99 9.52 -7.74
CA ILE A 69 11.30 10.87 -7.21
C ILE A 69 11.49 11.89 -8.35
N GLN A 70 12.28 11.55 -9.36
CA GLN A 70 12.66 12.46 -10.45
C GLN A 70 11.51 12.84 -11.38
N ILE A 71 10.47 12.02 -11.43
CA ILE A 71 9.33 12.22 -12.34
C ILE A 71 8.05 12.62 -11.58
N HIS A 72 8.15 12.87 -10.28
CA HIS A 72 7.02 13.26 -9.46
C HIS A 72 6.56 14.69 -9.80
N PRO A 73 5.30 14.90 -10.26
CA PRO A 73 4.81 16.23 -10.66
C PRO A 73 4.80 17.26 -9.53
N GLY A 74 4.72 16.82 -8.26
CA GLY A 74 4.80 17.69 -7.08
C GLY A 74 6.24 18.08 -6.69
N GLY A 75 7.24 17.61 -7.43
CA GLY A 75 8.67 17.81 -7.15
C GLY A 75 9.28 16.70 -6.29
N GLU A 76 10.61 16.63 -6.28
CA GLU A 76 11.37 15.63 -5.52
C GLU A 76 11.32 15.87 -4.01
N THR A 77 11.39 17.13 -3.58
CA THR A 77 11.51 17.52 -2.18
C THR A 77 10.37 16.98 -1.32
N VAL A 78 9.14 17.00 -1.84
CA VAL A 78 7.97 16.55 -1.07
C VAL A 78 7.98 15.04 -0.78
N ILE A 79 8.60 14.23 -1.66
CA ILE A 79 8.80 12.80 -1.41
C ILE A 79 9.93 12.61 -0.39
N LEU A 80 11.06 13.29 -0.59
CA LEU A 80 12.25 13.16 0.25
C LEU A 80 12.01 13.58 1.71
N GLU A 81 11.16 14.59 1.94
CA GLU A 81 10.74 15.00 3.30
C GLU A 81 10.05 13.87 4.09
N HIS A 82 9.50 12.88 3.38
CA HIS A 82 8.78 11.74 3.96
C HIS A 82 9.48 10.40 3.71
N ALA A 83 10.71 10.42 3.20
CA ALA A 83 11.50 9.20 3.00
C ALA A 83 11.68 8.44 4.32
N GLY A 84 11.52 7.13 4.27
CA GLY A 84 11.55 6.22 5.42
C GLY A 84 10.35 6.31 6.37
N ARG A 85 9.25 6.98 5.98
CA ARG A 85 8.13 7.27 6.89
C ARG A 85 6.75 7.05 6.25
N ASP A 86 5.70 7.12 7.07
CA ASP A 86 4.33 7.22 6.57
C ASP A 86 4.05 8.62 6.00
N ALA A 87 3.58 8.64 4.76
CA ALA A 87 3.21 9.84 4.02
C ALA A 87 1.71 9.85 3.69
N SER A 88 0.91 8.98 4.31
CA SER A 88 -0.50 8.77 3.96
C SER A 88 -1.27 10.07 4.07
N LEU A 89 -1.17 10.77 5.21
CA LEU A 89 -1.89 12.03 5.42
C LEU A 89 -1.48 13.11 4.40
N THR A 90 -0.18 13.28 4.16
CA THR A 90 0.34 14.24 3.17
C THR A 90 -0.13 13.92 1.75
N PHE A 91 -0.21 12.64 1.41
CA PHE A 91 -0.75 12.18 0.13
C PHE A 91 -2.22 12.58 -0.04
N LEU A 92 -3.08 12.38 0.96
CA LEU A 92 -4.47 12.87 0.90
C LEU A 92 -4.54 14.40 0.84
N SER A 93 -3.79 15.10 1.71
CA SER A 93 -3.86 16.56 1.84
C SER A 93 -3.37 17.32 0.61
N SER A 94 -2.53 16.71 -0.22
CA SER A 94 -2.07 17.27 -1.50
C SER A 94 -3.10 17.12 -2.63
N GLY A 95 -4.23 16.46 -2.38
CA GLY A 95 -5.28 16.24 -3.38
C GLY A 95 -5.06 15.01 -4.26
N HIS A 96 -4.13 14.11 -3.89
CA HIS A 96 -3.99 12.84 -4.60
C HIS A 96 -5.17 11.92 -4.29
N GLY A 97 -5.76 11.35 -5.34
CA GLY A 97 -6.88 10.42 -5.25
C GLY A 97 -6.48 8.97 -5.55
N GLU A 98 -7.45 8.06 -5.43
CA GLU A 98 -7.27 6.62 -5.72
C GLU A 98 -6.73 6.35 -7.13
N ALA A 99 -7.10 7.16 -8.11
CA ALA A 99 -6.59 7.03 -9.48
C ALA A 99 -5.06 7.21 -9.58
N MET A 100 -4.46 8.02 -8.70
CA MET A 100 -3.01 8.24 -8.67
C MET A 100 -2.28 7.07 -7.98
N MET A 101 -2.95 6.34 -7.09
CA MET A 101 -2.41 5.10 -6.50
C MET A 101 -2.18 4.01 -7.56
N ALA A 102 -2.97 4.00 -8.64
CA ALA A 102 -2.77 3.06 -9.74
C ALA A 102 -1.37 3.20 -10.39
N THR A 103 -0.84 4.43 -10.45
CA THR A 103 0.52 4.69 -10.93
C THR A 103 1.57 4.13 -9.98
N LEU A 104 1.29 4.15 -8.67
CA LEU A 104 2.21 3.69 -7.63
C LEU A 104 2.25 2.17 -7.48
N HIS A 105 1.26 1.44 -8.00
CA HIS A 105 1.17 -0.01 -7.86
C HIS A 105 2.45 -0.73 -8.33
N LYS A 106 3.15 -0.23 -9.35
CA LYS A 106 4.40 -0.86 -9.83
C LYS A 106 5.60 -0.68 -8.87
N TYR A 107 5.51 0.26 -7.93
CA TYR A 107 6.52 0.55 -6.91
C TYR A 107 6.21 -0.15 -5.57
N LEU A 108 5.11 -0.93 -5.50
CA LEU A 108 4.71 -1.64 -4.29
C LEU A 108 5.68 -2.78 -4.01
N VAL A 109 6.39 -2.70 -2.88
CA VAL A 109 7.36 -3.72 -2.46
C VAL A 109 6.87 -4.56 -1.28
N GLY A 110 5.94 -4.02 -0.47
CA GLY A 110 5.49 -4.72 0.73
C GLY A 110 4.31 -4.11 1.45
N THR A 111 4.06 -4.60 2.66
CA THR A 111 3.02 -4.11 3.57
C THR A 111 3.54 -4.03 5.00
N LEU A 112 2.97 -3.16 5.82
CA LEU A 112 3.27 -3.13 7.25
C LEU A 112 2.67 -4.34 7.98
N PRO A 113 3.34 -4.87 9.03
CA PRO A 113 2.76 -5.91 9.87
C PRO A 113 1.55 -5.37 10.63
N SER A 114 0.56 -6.22 10.91
CA SER A 114 -0.75 -5.79 11.46
C SER A 114 -0.68 -4.92 12.72
N HIS A 115 0.33 -5.09 13.57
CA HIS A 115 0.49 -4.30 14.80
C HIS A 115 1.06 -2.88 14.57
N GLN A 116 1.55 -2.59 13.36
CA GLN A 116 2.07 -1.28 12.95
C GLN A 116 1.19 -0.63 11.87
N GLN A 117 0.08 -1.27 11.47
CA GLN A 117 -0.87 -0.69 10.55
C GLN A 117 -1.58 0.49 11.22
N LEU A 118 -1.51 1.66 10.57
CA LEU A 118 -2.02 2.94 11.06
C LEU A 118 -3.38 3.27 10.43
N PHE A 119 -3.65 2.78 9.21
CA PHE A 119 -4.86 3.12 8.44
C PHE A 119 -5.97 2.06 8.53
N THR A 120 -5.60 0.79 8.70
CA THR A 120 -6.53 -0.35 8.78
C THR A 120 -7.15 -0.55 10.17
N MET A 121 -6.64 0.12 11.20
CA MET A 121 -7.22 0.06 12.54
C MET A 121 -8.54 0.85 12.58
N PRO A 122 -9.70 0.24 12.91
CA PRO A 122 -10.87 1.03 13.28
C PRO A 122 -10.43 1.91 14.45
N GLN A 123 -10.63 3.22 14.33
CA GLN A 123 -10.28 4.21 15.35
C GLN A 123 -10.62 3.63 16.72
N ARG A 124 -9.60 3.30 17.52
CA ARG A 124 -9.82 2.82 18.88
C ARG A 124 -10.57 3.94 19.59
N PRO A 125 -11.76 3.71 20.15
CA PRO A 125 -12.44 4.75 20.91
C PRO A 125 -11.48 5.23 21.98
N GLN A 126 -11.26 6.55 22.05
CA GLN A 126 -10.58 7.18 23.18
C GLN A 126 -11.34 6.90 24.47
#